data_AF-A0A0X4ESS3-F1
#
_entry.id   AF-A0A0X4ESS3-F1
#
_cell.length_a   1.000
_cell.length_b   1.000
_cell.length_c   1.000
_cell.angle_alpha   90.00
_cell.angle_beta   90.00
_cell.angle_gamma   90.00
#
_symmetry.space_group_name_H-M   'P 1'
#
loop_
_entity.id
_entity.type
_entity.pdbx_description
1 polymer ?
#
loop_
_entity_poly.entity_id
_entity_poly.type
_entity_poly.pdbx_seq_one_letter_code
_entity_poly.pdbx_strand_id
1 'polypeptide(L)'
;MVSFASRYRMPTSIRKDRPLTNEELQLIVPSAFSSDKHDSRSERYTYIPTINILDRLRDEGFQPYYATQSRTRDQDKRDFTKHMLRLRRHDQINGKEVPEIILLNSHDGSSSYKMIPGMFRQVCSNGLVAWKDFGEIRVPHKGDIVGQVIEGAYTVLETFDAVDENIDLMKSIQLTLPEQRLFGATALELKYDGKPAPITPEQIINPRRVLDRGQDLWTTFNVVQENVIRGGIRGRTEKGKMTRTREVTGIDGDIKLNQVLWKMAEEFAKLKA
;
A
#
# COMPACT_ATOMS: atom_id res chain seq x y z
N MET A 1 -11.31 0.43 -31.53
CA MET A 1 -11.55 1.84 -31.15
C MET A 1 -10.96 2.11 -29.78
N VAL A 2 -9.85 2.83 -29.72
CA VAL A 2 -9.34 3.37 -28.45
C VAL A 2 -10.22 4.56 -28.11
N SER A 3 -11.02 4.45 -27.04
CA SER A 3 -11.81 5.58 -26.54
C SER A 3 -10.85 6.74 -26.23
N PHE A 4 -11.06 7.89 -26.90
CA PHE A 4 -10.29 9.12 -26.70
C PHE A 4 -10.36 9.65 -25.25
N ALA A 5 -11.36 9.22 -24.46
CA ALA A 5 -11.50 9.59 -23.05
C ALA A 5 -10.40 9.02 -22.13
N SER A 6 -9.57 8.09 -22.61
CA SER A 6 -8.48 7.50 -21.82
C SER A 6 -7.26 8.42 -21.64
N ARG A 7 -7.05 9.41 -22.52
CA ARG A 7 -5.80 10.21 -22.54
C ARG A 7 -5.81 11.41 -21.58
N TYR A 8 -6.99 11.87 -21.16
CA TYR A 8 -7.17 12.97 -20.21
C TYR A 8 -7.78 12.50 -18.88
N ARG A 9 -7.54 11.24 -18.51
CA ARG A 9 -8.04 10.74 -17.24
C ARG A 9 -7.09 11.16 -16.14
N MET A 10 -7.58 11.97 -15.20
CA MET A 10 -6.81 12.35 -14.03
C MET A 10 -6.23 11.11 -13.33
N PRO A 11 -4.93 11.14 -12.96
CA PRO A 11 -4.32 10.06 -12.22
C PRO A 11 -5.07 9.87 -10.90
N THR A 12 -5.23 8.61 -10.48
CA THR A 12 -5.87 8.26 -9.20
C THR A 12 -4.92 8.22 -8.04
N SER A 13 -3.63 8.32 -8.31
CA SER A 13 -2.58 8.29 -7.34
C SER A 13 -1.46 9.25 -7.72
N ILE A 14 -0.75 9.73 -6.71
CA ILE A 14 0.44 10.56 -6.86
C ILE A 14 1.48 10.10 -5.85
N ARG A 15 2.74 10.05 -6.28
CA ARG A 15 3.90 9.89 -5.39
C ARG A 15 4.91 10.97 -5.71
N LYS A 16 5.53 11.56 -4.68
CA LYS A 16 6.63 12.50 -4.81
C LYS A 16 7.77 12.11 -3.86
N ASP A 17 8.95 12.61 -4.15
CA ASP A 17 10.16 12.59 -3.31
C ASP A 17 10.19 13.75 -2.29
N ARG A 18 9.24 14.68 -2.41
CA ARG A 18 8.94 15.75 -1.45
C ARG A 18 7.52 15.58 -0.87
N PRO A 19 7.20 16.26 0.25
CA PRO A 19 5.83 16.37 0.73
C PRO A 19 4.85 16.85 -0.36
N LEU A 20 3.65 16.28 -0.37
CA LEU A 20 2.54 16.66 -1.22
C LEU A 20 1.87 17.93 -0.69
N THR A 21 1.59 18.84 -1.61
CA THR A 21 0.86 20.08 -1.36
C THR A 21 -0.64 19.84 -1.22
N ASN A 22 -1.38 20.78 -0.62
CA ASN A 22 -2.83 20.66 -0.51
C ASN A 22 -3.51 20.68 -1.88
N GLU A 23 -2.98 21.45 -2.84
CA GLU A 23 -3.49 21.50 -4.21
C GLU A 23 -3.32 20.14 -4.92
N GLU A 24 -2.16 19.50 -4.75
CA GLU A 24 -1.91 18.14 -5.28
C GLU A 24 -2.82 17.10 -4.63
N LEU A 25 -3.02 17.19 -3.31
CA LEU A 25 -3.91 16.28 -2.60
C LEU A 25 -5.36 16.49 -3.01
N GLN A 26 -5.86 17.71 -3.10
CA GLN A 26 -7.23 18.01 -3.50
C GLN A 26 -7.54 17.50 -4.91
N LEU A 27 -6.54 17.53 -5.80
CA LEU A 27 -6.66 17.03 -7.17
C LEU A 27 -6.79 15.49 -7.25
N ILE A 28 -6.12 14.76 -6.33
CA ILE A 28 -5.96 13.29 -6.41
C ILE A 28 -6.88 12.56 -5.42
N VAL A 29 -7.06 13.13 -4.25
CA VAL A 29 -7.89 12.64 -3.14
C VAL A 29 -8.90 13.71 -2.70
N PRO A 30 -9.77 14.23 -3.60
CA PRO A 30 -10.77 15.23 -3.24
C PRO A 30 -11.66 14.79 -2.07
N SER A 31 -11.88 13.48 -1.87
CA SER A 31 -12.68 13.00 -0.75
C SER A 31 -12.06 13.29 0.62
N ALA A 32 -10.75 13.45 0.73
CA ALA A 32 -10.11 13.86 1.97
C ALA A 32 -10.44 15.31 2.38
N PHE A 33 -10.92 16.12 1.43
CA PHE A 33 -11.30 17.52 1.58
C PHE A 33 -12.81 17.74 1.59
N SER A 34 -13.61 16.67 1.61
CA SER A 34 -15.06 16.83 1.73
C SER A 34 -15.38 17.73 2.94
N SER A 35 -16.44 18.52 2.84
CA SER A 35 -16.91 19.37 3.94
C SER A 35 -17.91 18.65 4.84
N ASP A 36 -18.46 17.52 4.39
CA ASP A 36 -19.43 16.73 5.14
C ASP A 36 -19.25 15.21 4.91
N LYS A 37 -19.96 14.41 5.70
CA LYS A 37 -20.14 12.97 5.48
C LYS A 37 -21.20 12.73 4.41
N HIS A 38 -21.20 11.55 3.79
CA HIS A 38 -22.28 11.18 2.89
C HIS A 38 -23.60 11.04 3.68
N ASP A 39 -24.72 11.48 3.10
CA ASP A 39 -26.09 11.36 3.66
C ASP A 39 -26.50 9.97 4.17
N SER A 40 -25.81 8.92 3.71
CA SER A 40 -26.02 7.54 4.19
C SER A 40 -25.51 7.30 5.62
N ARG A 41 -24.86 8.28 6.26
CA ARG A 41 -24.27 8.15 7.60
C ARG A 41 -25.19 8.71 8.68
N SER A 42 -25.36 7.97 9.77
CA SER A 42 -26.21 8.35 10.90
C SER A 42 -25.68 9.57 11.69
N GLU A 43 -26.54 10.20 12.48
CA GLU A 43 -26.17 11.34 13.35
C GLU A 43 -25.05 11.01 14.36
N ARG A 44 -24.93 9.75 14.77
CA ARG A 44 -23.87 9.28 15.70
C ARG A 44 -22.46 9.27 15.08
N TYR A 45 -22.37 9.36 13.75
CA TYR A 45 -21.09 9.43 13.04
C TYR A 45 -20.49 10.82 13.22
N THR A 46 -19.39 10.90 13.98
CA THR A 46 -18.63 12.14 14.16
C THR A 46 -17.79 12.38 12.91
N TYR A 47 -18.16 13.41 12.15
CA TYR A 47 -17.46 13.76 10.93
C TYR A 47 -16.29 14.69 11.24
N ILE A 48 -15.11 14.30 10.78
CA ILE A 48 -13.94 15.17 10.69
C ILE A 48 -13.38 14.97 9.28
N PRO A 49 -13.19 16.04 8.48
CA PRO A 49 -12.48 15.96 7.22
C PRO A 49 -11.09 15.36 7.42
N THR A 50 -10.68 14.42 6.56
CA THR A 50 -9.35 13.82 6.67
C THR A 50 -8.23 14.85 6.55
N ILE A 51 -8.43 15.95 5.81
CA ILE A 51 -7.46 17.06 5.74
C ILE A 51 -7.18 17.69 7.10
N ASN A 52 -8.19 17.86 7.96
CA ASN A 52 -7.98 18.41 9.31
C ASN A 52 -7.14 17.48 10.17
N ILE A 53 -7.33 16.16 10.02
CA ILE A 53 -6.49 15.15 10.67
C ILE A 53 -5.06 15.20 10.12
N LEU A 54 -4.92 15.36 8.80
CA LEU A 54 -3.61 15.48 8.17
C LEU A 54 -2.86 16.72 8.62
N ASP A 55 -3.53 17.86 8.79
CA ASP A 55 -2.90 19.09 9.28
C ASP A 55 -2.36 18.92 10.71
N ARG A 56 -3.11 18.22 11.58
CA ARG A 56 -2.61 17.86 12.91
C ARG A 56 -1.41 16.92 12.85
N LEU A 57 -1.44 15.93 11.96
CA LEU A 57 -0.30 15.04 11.75
C LEU A 57 0.93 15.79 11.21
N ARG A 58 0.74 16.85 10.41
CA ARG A 58 1.82 17.73 9.95
C ARG A 58 2.44 18.53 11.10
N ASP A 59 1.63 19.00 12.05
CA ASP A 59 2.13 19.66 13.27
C ASP A 59 3.03 18.72 14.09
N GLU A 60 2.68 17.42 14.13
CA GLU A 60 3.49 16.34 14.72
C GLU A 60 4.67 15.89 13.84
N GLY A 61 4.88 16.55 12.69
CA GLY A 61 6.01 16.32 11.81
C GLY A 61 5.83 15.19 10.79
N PHE A 62 4.62 14.66 10.60
CA PHE A 62 4.28 13.69 9.56
C PHE A 62 3.82 14.37 8.28
N GLN A 63 4.47 14.05 7.17
CA GLN A 63 4.23 14.69 5.88
C GLN A 63 3.78 13.65 4.83
N PRO A 64 2.81 13.96 3.97
CA PRO A 64 2.30 13.03 2.96
C PRO A 64 3.24 12.95 1.74
N TYR A 65 3.63 11.74 1.33
CA TYR A 65 4.46 11.52 0.11
C TYR A 65 3.74 10.71 -0.97
N TYR A 66 2.62 10.09 -0.62
CA TYR A 66 1.75 9.38 -1.55
C TYR A 66 0.29 9.57 -1.18
N ALA A 67 -0.56 9.68 -2.19
CA ALA A 67 -2.00 9.73 -2.05
C ALA A 67 -2.68 8.93 -3.15
N THR A 68 -3.80 8.28 -2.83
CA THR A 68 -4.66 7.63 -3.83
C THR A 68 -6.12 7.58 -3.38
N GLN A 69 -7.05 7.65 -4.34
CA GLN A 69 -8.49 7.52 -4.08
C GLN A 69 -9.10 6.38 -4.89
N SER A 70 -10.06 5.69 -4.28
CA SER A 70 -10.87 4.67 -4.96
C SER A 70 -11.79 5.32 -5.99
N ARG A 71 -11.91 4.69 -7.16
CA ARG A 71 -12.85 5.14 -8.19
C ARG A 71 -14.22 4.55 -7.96
N THR A 72 -15.24 5.37 -8.18
CA THR A 72 -16.63 4.95 -8.25
C THR A 72 -17.27 5.39 -9.57
N ARG A 73 -18.24 4.61 -10.05
CA ARG A 73 -19.10 5.00 -11.18
C ARG A 73 -20.27 5.87 -10.71
N ASP A 74 -20.66 5.70 -9.46
CA ASP A 74 -21.70 6.46 -8.76
C ASP A 74 -21.19 7.89 -8.50
N GLN A 75 -21.85 8.89 -9.09
CA GLN A 75 -21.38 10.28 -9.01
C GLN A 75 -21.52 10.83 -7.59
N ASP A 76 -22.58 10.45 -6.88
CA ASP A 76 -22.91 10.95 -5.54
C ASP A 76 -21.90 10.48 -4.49
N LYS A 77 -21.18 9.39 -4.77
CA LYS A 77 -20.16 8.84 -3.88
C LYS A 77 -18.75 9.33 -4.14
N ARG A 78 -18.50 10.04 -5.25
CA ARG A 78 -17.15 10.38 -5.70
C ARG A 78 -16.35 11.10 -4.61
N ASP A 79 -16.99 12.03 -3.93
CA ASP A 79 -16.36 12.88 -2.91
C ASP A 79 -16.31 12.23 -1.52
N PHE A 80 -16.79 10.99 -1.39
CA PHE A 80 -16.81 10.25 -0.11
C PHE A 80 -16.07 8.91 -0.18
N THR A 81 -15.59 8.54 -1.36
CA THR A 81 -14.89 7.28 -1.60
C THR A 81 -13.63 7.16 -0.76
N LYS A 82 -13.26 5.91 -0.49
CA LYS A 82 -12.05 5.53 0.24
C LYS A 82 -10.78 6.15 -0.36
N HIS A 83 -10.00 6.79 0.49
CA HIS A 83 -8.71 7.39 0.16
C HIS A 83 -7.62 6.86 1.10
N MET A 84 -6.40 6.82 0.60
CA MET A 84 -5.21 6.41 1.32
C MET A 84 -4.14 7.48 1.15
N LEU A 85 -3.52 7.87 2.27
CA LEU A 85 -2.32 8.69 2.33
C LEU A 85 -1.19 7.86 2.92
N ARG A 86 0.04 8.04 2.43
CA ARG A 86 1.24 7.49 3.08
C ARG A 86 2.10 8.64 3.55
N LEU A 87 2.32 8.67 4.86
CA LEU A 87 2.97 9.73 5.60
C LEU A 87 4.36 9.26 6.02
N ARG A 88 5.31 10.18 6.08
CA ARG A 88 6.65 9.96 6.63
C ARG A 88 6.95 11.04 7.63
N ARG A 89 7.68 10.71 8.69
CA ARG A 89 8.16 11.71 9.64
C ARG A 89 9.35 12.46 9.01
N HIS A 90 9.43 13.77 9.23
CA HIS A 90 10.42 14.67 8.62
C HIS A 90 11.89 14.29 8.91
N ASP A 91 12.15 13.60 10.01
CA ASP A 91 13.45 13.12 10.46
C ASP A 91 13.85 11.75 9.85
N GLN A 92 12.87 10.97 9.36
CA GLN A 92 13.06 9.62 8.80
C GLN A 92 12.87 9.59 7.28
N ILE A 93 13.29 10.64 6.56
CA ILE A 93 13.08 10.74 5.10
C ILE A 93 14.21 10.14 4.26
N ASN A 94 15.37 9.91 4.86
CA ASN A 94 16.59 9.48 4.18
C ASN A 94 16.87 8.01 4.47
N GLY A 95 16.91 7.18 3.43
CA GLY A 95 17.20 5.76 3.58
C GLY A 95 16.82 4.95 2.34
N LYS A 96 17.42 3.76 2.20
CA LYS A 96 16.96 2.80 1.18
C LYS A 96 15.57 2.25 1.53
N GLU A 97 15.32 2.11 2.83
CA GLU A 97 14.08 1.69 3.48
C GLU A 97 13.68 2.84 4.42
N VAL A 98 12.48 3.37 4.23
CA VAL A 98 11.96 4.55 4.93
C VAL A 98 10.61 4.17 5.54
N PRO A 99 10.46 4.22 6.88
CA PRO A 99 9.18 3.95 7.50
C PRO A 99 8.07 4.88 7.00
N GLU A 100 6.89 4.31 6.74
CA GLU A 100 5.69 5.04 6.32
C GLU A 100 4.51 4.69 7.22
N ILE A 101 3.69 5.69 7.57
CA ILE A 101 2.38 5.46 8.16
C ILE A 101 1.33 5.58 7.07
N ILE A 102 0.50 4.56 6.91
CA ILE A 102 -0.59 4.55 5.95
C ILE A 102 -1.87 4.97 6.67
N LEU A 103 -2.36 6.17 6.35
CA LEU A 103 -3.65 6.66 6.80
C LEU A 103 -4.72 6.28 5.76
N LEU A 104 -5.66 5.44 6.17
CA LEU A 104 -6.78 5.00 5.35
C LEU A 104 -8.09 5.52 5.94
N ASN A 105 -8.97 6.08 5.12
CA ASN A 105 -10.32 6.47 5.56
C ASN A 105 -11.32 6.46 4.39
N SER A 106 -12.61 6.51 4.71
CA SER A 106 -13.68 6.88 3.78
C SER A 106 -14.78 7.64 4.50
N HIS A 107 -15.54 8.45 3.75
CA HIS A 107 -16.68 9.21 4.29
C HIS A 107 -18.04 8.63 3.88
N ASP A 108 -18.04 7.55 3.08
CA ASP A 108 -19.21 6.74 2.73
C ASP A 108 -19.46 5.56 3.69
N GLY A 109 -18.57 5.37 4.68
CA GLY A 109 -18.62 4.29 5.66
C GLY A 109 -18.08 2.93 5.18
N SER A 110 -17.47 2.87 3.99
CA SER A 110 -16.75 1.69 3.49
C SER A 110 -15.41 1.41 4.21
N SER A 111 -14.88 2.37 4.97
CA SER A 111 -13.74 2.20 5.88
C SER A 111 -13.83 3.17 7.06
N SER A 112 -13.31 2.75 8.22
CA SER A 112 -12.95 3.65 9.30
C SER A 112 -11.59 4.30 9.04
N TYR A 113 -11.21 5.25 9.90
CA TYR A 113 -9.82 5.64 10.07
C TYR A 113 -8.99 4.41 10.45
N LYS A 114 -7.89 4.22 9.72
CA LYS A 114 -6.87 3.23 10.06
C LYS A 114 -5.49 3.81 9.91
N MET A 115 -4.62 3.49 10.86
CA MET A 115 -3.20 3.75 10.82
C MET A 115 -2.51 2.39 10.64
N ILE A 116 -1.79 2.21 9.55
CA ILE A 116 -1.13 0.94 9.23
C ILE A 116 0.37 1.20 9.07
N PRO A 117 1.25 0.45 9.77
CA PRO A 117 2.67 0.49 9.50
C PRO A 117 2.97 0.05 8.07
N GLY A 118 3.86 0.79 7.42
CA GLY A 118 4.38 0.49 6.10
C GLY A 118 5.86 0.81 6.01
N MET A 119 6.49 0.33 4.95
CA MET A 119 7.90 0.60 4.67
C MET A 119 8.03 1.00 3.20
N PHE A 120 8.69 2.11 2.92
CA PHE A 120 8.96 2.55 1.56
C PHE A 120 10.37 2.18 1.16
N ARG A 121 10.50 1.51 0.03
CA ARG A 121 11.81 1.20 -0.55
C ARG A 121 12.06 2.09 -1.76
N GLN A 122 13.06 2.97 -1.66
CA GLN A 122 13.34 4.00 -2.68
C GLN A 122 13.68 3.39 -4.04
N VAL A 123 14.44 2.29 -4.05
CA VAL A 123 14.94 1.60 -5.26
C VAL A 123 13.82 1.16 -6.19
N CYS A 124 12.76 0.58 -5.64
CA CYS A 124 11.60 0.14 -6.42
C CYS A 124 10.50 1.21 -6.47
N SER A 125 10.61 2.29 -5.68
CA SER A 125 9.53 3.27 -5.47
C SER A 125 8.20 2.62 -5.06
N ASN A 126 8.25 1.44 -4.45
CA ASN A 126 7.08 0.73 -3.96
C ASN A 126 6.91 1.05 -2.47
N GLY A 127 5.67 1.34 -2.07
CA GLY A 127 5.30 1.37 -0.67
C GLY A 127 4.90 -0.04 -0.25
N LEU A 128 5.72 -0.70 0.55
CA LEU A 128 5.36 -1.94 1.24
C LEU A 128 4.34 -1.62 2.34
N VAL A 129 3.57 -2.62 2.72
CA VAL A 129 2.66 -2.58 3.87
C VAL A 129 3.06 -3.74 4.76
N ALA A 130 3.44 -3.45 6.01
CA ALA A 130 3.77 -4.50 6.95
C ALA A 130 2.51 -5.31 7.31
N TRP A 131 2.70 -6.54 7.79
CA TRP A 131 1.58 -7.39 8.19
C TRP A 131 0.76 -6.78 9.34
N LYS A 132 -0.53 -7.14 9.43
CA LYS A 132 -1.51 -6.56 10.38
C LYS A 132 -1.10 -6.67 11.84
N ASP A 133 -0.31 -7.69 12.18
CA ASP A 133 0.10 -7.95 13.56
C ASP A 133 1.18 -6.96 14.04
N PHE A 134 1.72 -6.09 13.16
CA PHE A 134 2.59 -4.97 13.54
C PHE A 134 1.85 -3.72 14.02
N GLY A 135 0.57 -3.82 14.37
CA GLY A 135 -0.19 -2.69 14.95
C GLY A 135 -1.03 -1.89 13.94
N GLU A 136 -1.88 -2.56 13.15
CA GLU A 136 -3.01 -1.85 12.49
C GLU A 136 -3.92 -1.25 13.57
N ILE A 137 -3.92 0.08 13.70
CA ILE A 137 -4.77 0.78 14.65
C ILE A 137 -6.02 1.24 13.92
N ARG A 138 -7.19 0.91 14.47
CA ARG A 138 -8.49 1.35 13.96
C ARG A 138 -9.06 2.40 14.89
N VAL A 139 -9.27 3.60 14.36
CA VAL A 139 -9.91 4.68 15.12
C VAL A 139 -11.39 4.70 14.77
N PRO A 140 -12.30 4.45 15.74
CA PRO A 140 -13.73 4.56 15.50
C PRO A 140 -14.12 6.01 15.22
N HIS A 141 -15.14 6.23 14.39
CA HIS A 141 -15.70 7.57 14.11
C HIS A 141 -16.58 8.07 15.28
N LYS A 142 -16.04 8.05 16.51
CA LYS A 142 -16.72 8.41 17.75
C LYS A 142 -15.71 8.93 18.78
N GLY A 143 -16.06 10.02 19.47
CA GLY A 143 -15.23 10.61 20.53
C GLY A 143 -14.15 11.51 19.97
N ASP A 144 -13.04 11.65 20.69
CA ASP A 144 -11.87 12.42 20.23
C ASP A 144 -11.10 11.62 19.17
N ILE A 145 -11.53 11.77 17.91
CA ILE A 145 -10.89 11.11 16.77
C ILE A 145 -9.48 11.70 16.55
N VAL A 146 -9.29 13.00 16.77
CA VAL A 146 -8.02 13.67 16.50
C VAL A 146 -6.94 13.12 17.43
N GLY A 147 -7.19 13.13 18.74
CA GLY A 147 -6.27 12.58 19.74
C GLY A 147 -5.94 11.11 19.48
N GLN A 148 -6.96 10.28 19.20
CA GLN A 148 -6.76 8.86 18.90
C GLN A 148 -5.95 8.61 17.62
N VAL A 149 -6.09 9.44 16.58
CA VAL A 149 -5.28 9.30 15.36
C VAL A 149 -3.83 9.70 15.61
N ILE A 150 -3.59 10.77 16.37
CA ILE A 150 -2.24 11.21 16.73
C ILE A 150 -1.56 10.15 17.61
N GLU A 151 -2.23 9.68 18.66
CA GLU A 151 -1.75 8.59 19.50
C GLU A 151 -1.45 7.35 18.66
N GLY A 152 -2.36 6.98 17.75
CA GLY A 152 -2.14 5.88 16.83
C GLY A 152 -0.94 6.06 15.90
N ALA A 153 -0.63 7.30 15.49
CA ALA A 153 0.58 7.56 14.71
C ALA A 153 1.85 7.27 15.53
N TYR A 154 1.87 7.67 16.80
CA TYR A 154 2.99 7.40 17.71
C TYR A 154 3.14 5.91 18.01
N THR A 155 2.05 5.20 18.31
CA THR A 155 2.11 3.74 18.52
C THR A 155 2.62 3.00 17.28
N VAL A 156 2.26 3.44 16.07
CA VAL A 156 2.80 2.84 14.84
C VAL A 156 4.31 3.10 14.69
N LEU A 157 4.83 4.23 15.20
CA LEU A 157 6.29 4.46 15.19
C LEU A 157 7.04 3.43 16.03
N GLU A 158 6.47 3.05 17.19
CA GLU A 158 7.09 2.08 18.10
C GLU A 158 7.22 0.68 17.48
N THR A 159 6.45 0.37 16.44
CA THR A 159 6.52 -0.94 15.77
C THR A 159 7.56 -1.00 14.66
N PHE A 160 8.17 0.13 14.30
CA PHE A 160 9.17 0.17 13.23
C PHE A 160 10.48 -0.51 13.61
N ASP A 161 10.90 -0.49 14.87
CA ASP A 161 12.08 -1.23 15.33
C ASP A 161 11.91 -2.74 15.06
N ALA A 162 10.74 -3.29 15.38
CA ALA A 162 10.41 -4.69 15.12
C ALA A 162 10.32 -5.01 13.61
N VAL A 163 9.87 -4.06 12.79
CA VAL A 163 9.86 -4.19 11.33
C VAL A 163 11.30 -4.23 10.79
N ASP A 164 12.17 -3.35 11.28
CA ASP A 164 13.58 -3.28 10.86
C ASP A 164 14.34 -4.55 11.25
N GLU A 165 14.15 -5.06 12.47
CA GLU A 165 14.71 -6.35 12.91
C GLU A 165 14.28 -7.50 12.00
N ASN A 166 13.00 -7.52 11.59
CA ASN A 166 12.48 -8.55 10.70
C ASN A 166 13.08 -8.44 9.29
N ILE A 167 13.23 -7.20 8.78
CA ILE A 167 13.91 -6.93 7.51
C ILE A 167 15.34 -7.45 7.56
N ASP A 168 16.08 -7.16 8.64
CA ASP A 168 17.47 -7.60 8.79
C ASP A 168 17.59 -9.13 8.90
N LEU A 169 16.64 -9.78 9.59
CA LEU A 169 16.51 -11.23 9.56
C LEU A 169 16.30 -11.74 8.13
N MET A 170 15.35 -11.17 7.37
CA MET A 170 15.09 -11.57 5.98
C MET A 170 16.31 -11.35 5.06
N LYS A 171 17.10 -10.29 5.29
CA LYS A 171 18.35 -10.03 4.55
C LYS A 171 19.44 -11.06 4.86
N SER A 172 19.45 -11.63 6.07
CA SER A 172 20.42 -12.64 6.48
C SER A 172 20.17 -14.02 5.84
N ILE A 173 18.93 -14.29 5.42
CA ILE A 173 18.50 -15.60 4.91
C ILE A 173 18.71 -15.69 3.39
N GLN A 174 19.61 -16.56 2.96
CA GLN A 174 19.83 -16.85 1.53
C GLN A 174 18.82 -17.88 1.00
N LEU A 175 18.32 -17.62 -0.21
CA LEU A 175 17.41 -18.50 -0.93
C LEU A 175 18.06 -19.11 -2.16
N THR A 176 17.96 -20.43 -2.26
CA THR A 176 18.26 -21.17 -3.48
C THR A 176 17.22 -20.87 -4.56
N LEU A 177 17.56 -21.12 -5.83
CA LEU A 177 16.61 -20.90 -6.94
C LEU A 177 15.29 -21.68 -6.78
N PRO A 178 15.27 -22.96 -6.35
CA PRO A 178 14.02 -23.66 -6.05
C PRO A 178 13.17 -22.96 -4.99
N GLU A 179 13.78 -22.39 -3.95
CA GLU A 179 13.07 -21.68 -2.89
C GLU A 179 12.51 -20.34 -3.37
N GLN A 180 13.26 -19.60 -4.18
CA GLN A 180 12.74 -18.39 -4.84
C GLN A 180 11.54 -18.73 -5.74
N ARG A 181 11.63 -19.82 -6.52
CA ARG A 181 10.52 -20.30 -7.35
C ARG A 181 9.31 -20.69 -6.52
N LEU A 182 9.51 -21.37 -5.38
CA LEU A 182 8.43 -21.72 -4.46
C LEU A 182 7.75 -20.46 -3.91
N PHE A 183 8.53 -19.48 -3.44
CA PHE A 183 8.02 -18.19 -2.98
C PHE A 183 7.18 -17.48 -4.05
N GLY A 184 7.69 -17.44 -5.29
CA GLY A 184 6.95 -16.90 -6.44
C GLY A 184 5.67 -17.68 -6.74
N ALA A 185 5.70 -19.01 -6.71
CA ALA A 185 4.53 -19.85 -6.96
C ALA A 185 3.41 -19.56 -5.95
N THR A 186 3.73 -19.51 -4.65
CA THR A 186 2.78 -19.17 -3.60
C THR A 186 2.25 -17.74 -3.76
N ALA A 187 3.10 -16.77 -4.13
CA ALA A 187 2.65 -15.41 -4.42
C ALA A 187 1.64 -15.33 -5.59
N LEU A 188 1.81 -16.13 -6.64
CA LEU A 188 0.87 -16.20 -7.76
C LEU A 188 -0.45 -16.84 -7.34
N GLU A 189 -0.40 -17.93 -6.57
CA GLU A 189 -1.60 -18.59 -6.03
C GLU A 189 -2.44 -17.60 -5.21
N LEU A 190 -1.78 -16.82 -4.35
CA LEU A 190 -2.42 -15.77 -3.56
C LEU A 190 -3.01 -14.64 -4.41
N LYS A 191 -2.28 -14.17 -5.43
CA LYS A 191 -2.75 -13.08 -6.31
C LYS A 191 -3.98 -13.49 -7.12
N TYR A 192 -4.04 -14.75 -7.56
CA TYR A 192 -5.07 -15.24 -8.47
C TYR A 192 -6.15 -16.07 -7.79
N ASP A 193 -6.18 -16.11 -6.44
CA ASP A 193 -7.13 -16.88 -5.64
C ASP A 193 -7.21 -18.36 -6.09
N GLY A 194 -6.04 -18.98 -6.29
CA GLY A 194 -5.90 -20.36 -6.76
C GLY A 194 -6.20 -20.59 -8.25
N LYS A 195 -6.61 -19.56 -9.00
CA LYS A 195 -6.85 -19.68 -10.45
C LYS A 195 -5.53 -19.71 -11.23
N PRO A 196 -5.52 -20.30 -12.44
CA PRO A 196 -4.34 -20.31 -13.29
C PRO A 196 -3.80 -18.90 -13.55
N ALA A 197 -2.57 -18.64 -13.08
CA ALA A 197 -1.86 -17.41 -13.36
C ALA A 197 -1.43 -17.39 -14.84
N PRO A 198 -1.54 -16.25 -15.54
CA PRO A 198 -1.09 -16.14 -16.93
C PRO A 198 0.44 -16.05 -17.08
N ILE A 199 1.17 -16.11 -15.97
CA ILE A 199 2.62 -15.94 -15.87
C ILE A 199 3.20 -16.99 -14.91
N THR A 200 4.49 -17.30 -15.05
CA THR A 200 5.15 -18.33 -14.24
C THR A 200 5.92 -17.73 -13.05
N PRO A 201 6.26 -18.55 -12.04
CA PRO A 201 7.12 -18.12 -10.93
C PRO A 201 8.46 -17.55 -11.40
N GLU A 202 9.07 -18.15 -12.43
CA GLU A 202 10.33 -17.66 -13.02
C GLU A 202 10.19 -16.24 -13.55
N GLN A 203 9.03 -15.86 -14.06
CA GLN A 203 8.82 -14.51 -14.59
C GLN A 203 8.75 -13.45 -13.49
N ILE A 204 8.28 -13.79 -12.29
CA ILE A 204 8.07 -12.82 -11.20
C ILE A 204 9.23 -12.75 -10.21
N ILE A 205 10.12 -13.75 -10.18
CA ILE A 205 11.38 -13.67 -9.41
C ILE A 205 12.48 -12.92 -10.17
N ASN A 206 12.25 -12.59 -11.45
CA ASN A 206 13.20 -11.80 -12.22
C ASN A 206 13.07 -10.30 -11.88
N PRO A 207 14.14 -9.66 -11.39
CA PRO A 207 14.09 -8.25 -11.02
C PRO A 207 13.92 -7.35 -12.24
N ARG A 208 13.22 -6.23 -12.05
CA ARG A 208 13.08 -5.19 -13.09
C ARG A 208 14.33 -4.36 -13.29
N ARG A 209 15.21 -4.34 -12.27
CA ARG A 209 16.42 -3.52 -12.21
C ARG A 209 17.60 -4.37 -11.76
N VAL A 210 18.82 -4.00 -12.18
CA VAL A 210 20.04 -4.71 -11.82
C VAL A 210 20.34 -4.63 -10.31
N LEU A 211 19.95 -3.53 -9.67
CA LEU A 211 20.15 -3.30 -8.22
C LEU A 211 19.35 -4.25 -7.32
N ASP A 212 18.40 -5.00 -7.88
CA ASP A 212 17.55 -5.96 -7.15
C ASP A 212 17.95 -7.43 -7.42
N ARG A 213 19.20 -7.70 -7.82
CA ARG A 213 19.71 -9.06 -8.11
C ARG A 213 20.18 -9.87 -6.88
N GLY A 214 19.75 -9.50 -5.69
CA GLY A 214 20.04 -10.24 -4.45
C GLY A 214 19.39 -11.62 -4.43
N GLN A 215 19.97 -12.53 -3.65
CA GLN A 215 19.46 -13.90 -3.46
C GLN A 215 18.90 -14.12 -2.04
N ASP A 216 18.90 -13.07 -1.22
CA ASP A 216 18.29 -13.10 0.10
C ASP A 216 16.76 -13.05 0.01
N LEU A 217 16.11 -13.49 1.10
CA LEU A 217 14.66 -13.53 1.22
C LEU A 217 14.04 -12.13 1.08
N TRP A 218 14.67 -11.10 1.67
CA TRP A 218 14.19 -9.72 1.57
C TRP A 218 14.16 -9.23 0.11
N THR A 219 15.24 -9.44 -0.64
CA THR A 219 15.32 -9.06 -2.05
C THR A 219 14.34 -9.87 -2.89
N THR A 220 14.22 -11.17 -2.66
CA THR A 220 13.27 -12.04 -3.37
C THR A 220 11.82 -11.59 -3.13
N PHE A 221 11.46 -11.33 -1.88
CA PHE A 221 10.15 -10.79 -1.49
C PHE A 221 9.86 -9.49 -2.24
N ASN A 222 10.80 -8.54 -2.24
CA ASN A 222 10.63 -7.24 -2.91
C ASN A 222 10.43 -7.39 -4.43
N VAL A 223 11.21 -8.25 -5.08
CA VAL A 223 11.11 -8.48 -6.54
C VAL A 223 9.77 -9.09 -6.90
N VAL A 224 9.35 -10.11 -6.15
CA VAL A 224 8.05 -10.77 -6.33
C VAL A 224 6.91 -9.78 -6.09
N GLN A 225 6.96 -9.02 -4.98
CA GLN A 225 5.98 -8.00 -4.65
C GLN A 225 5.84 -6.97 -5.77
N GLU A 226 6.95 -6.42 -6.28
CA GLU A 226 6.91 -5.43 -7.35
C GLU A 226 6.25 -5.98 -8.62
N ASN A 227 6.63 -7.21 -8.98
CA ASN A 227 6.15 -7.86 -10.19
C ASN A 227 4.67 -8.22 -10.14
N VAL A 228 4.23 -8.66 -8.96
CA VAL A 228 2.84 -9.00 -8.68
C VAL A 228 1.98 -7.73 -8.62
N ILE A 229 2.44 -6.64 -7.99
CA ILE A 229 1.64 -5.41 -7.84
C ILE A 229 1.62 -4.56 -9.10
N ARG A 230 2.79 -4.20 -9.67
CA ARG A 230 2.87 -3.33 -10.85
C ARG A 230 2.33 -4.00 -12.11
N GLY A 231 2.34 -5.33 -12.15
CA GLY A 231 1.95 -6.08 -13.36
C GLY A 231 2.80 -5.68 -14.57
N GLY A 232 2.23 -5.72 -15.77
CA GLY A 232 2.95 -5.37 -16.99
C GLY A 232 3.79 -6.51 -17.60
N ILE A 233 3.76 -7.70 -17.00
CA ILE A 233 4.50 -8.88 -17.44
C ILE A 233 3.72 -9.58 -18.55
N ARG A 234 4.40 -9.91 -19.65
CA ARG A 234 3.79 -10.65 -20.77
C ARG A 234 3.55 -12.10 -20.36
N GLY A 235 2.37 -12.61 -20.69
CA GLY A 235 1.94 -13.95 -20.31
C GLY A 235 0.96 -14.54 -21.31
N ARG A 236 0.46 -15.73 -21.01
CA ARG A 236 -0.59 -16.40 -21.77
C ARG A 236 -1.71 -16.83 -20.85
N THR A 237 -2.96 -16.60 -21.24
CA THR A 237 -4.11 -17.11 -20.49
C THR A 237 -4.14 -18.64 -20.57
N GLU A 238 -4.98 -19.27 -19.75
CA GLU A 238 -5.28 -20.71 -19.81
C GLU A 238 -5.67 -21.16 -21.23
N LYS A 239 -6.37 -20.31 -21.98
CA LYS A 239 -6.75 -20.54 -23.39
C LYS A 239 -5.63 -20.24 -24.41
N GLY A 240 -4.38 -20.05 -23.96
CA GLY A 240 -3.22 -19.75 -24.79
C GLY A 240 -3.14 -18.33 -25.37
N LYS A 241 -4.08 -17.44 -25.03
CA LYS A 241 -4.13 -16.07 -25.59
C LYS A 241 -3.04 -15.20 -24.97
N MET A 242 -2.27 -14.52 -25.81
CA MET A 242 -1.29 -13.52 -25.37
C MET A 242 -1.97 -12.42 -24.54
N THR A 243 -1.40 -12.14 -23.37
CA THR A 243 -1.90 -11.13 -22.44
C THR A 243 -0.75 -10.42 -21.72
N ARG A 244 -1.08 -9.39 -20.96
CA ARG A 244 -0.18 -8.69 -20.06
C ARG A 244 -0.84 -8.59 -18.69
N THR A 245 -0.10 -8.89 -17.62
CA THR A 245 -0.66 -8.78 -16.27
C THR A 245 -1.05 -7.35 -15.96
N ARG A 246 -2.14 -7.20 -15.21
CA ARG A 246 -2.65 -5.90 -14.79
C ARG A 246 -2.03 -5.48 -13.47
N GLU A 247 -1.87 -4.17 -13.32
CA GLU A 247 -1.51 -3.54 -12.06
C GLU A 247 -2.65 -3.68 -11.04
N VAL A 248 -2.29 -3.83 -9.77
CA VAL A 248 -3.23 -3.77 -8.65
C VAL A 248 -3.51 -2.30 -8.37
N THR A 249 -4.75 -1.87 -8.67
CA THR A 249 -5.16 -0.46 -8.59
C THR A 249 -6.18 -0.18 -7.49
N GLY A 250 -6.74 -1.22 -6.87
CA GLY A 250 -7.71 -1.09 -5.78
C GLY A 250 -6.99 -1.04 -4.43
N ILE A 251 -7.36 -0.08 -3.58
CA ILE A 251 -6.72 0.14 -2.27
C ILE A 251 -6.77 -1.13 -1.39
N ASP A 252 -7.94 -1.76 -1.25
CA ASP A 252 -8.08 -2.96 -0.40
C ASP A 252 -7.29 -4.15 -0.96
N GLY A 253 -7.25 -4.29 -2.29
CA GLY A 253 -6.48 -5.34 -2.96
C GLY A 253 -4.98 -5.14 -2.78
N ASP A 254 -4.50 -3.89 -2.88
CA ASP A 254 -3.10 -3.54 -2.65
C ASP A 254 -2.68 -3.81 -1.21
N ILE A 255 -3.44 -3.31 -0.22
CA ILE A 255 -3.14 -3.54 1.21
C ILE A 255 -3.15 -5.04 1.51
N LYS A 256 -4.21 -5.76 1.13
CA LYS A 256 -4.35 -7.19 1.41
C LYS A 256 -3.19 -7.99 0.81
N LEU A 257 -2.85 -7.73 -0.44
CA LEU A 257 -1.78 -8.46 -1.12
C LEU A 257 -0.41 -8.17 -0.49
N ASN A 258 -0.08 -6.90 -0.20
CA ASN A 258 1.17 -6.55 0.47
C ASN A 258 1.29 -7.25 1.83
N GLN A 259 0.23 -7.16 2.64
CA GLN A 259 0.16 -7.81 3.94
C GLN A 259 0.40 -9.32 3.83
N VAL A 260 -0.33 -10.01 2.96
CA VAL A 260 -0.18 -11.47 2.83
C VAL A 260 1.22 -11.85 2.34
N LEU A 261 1.80 -11.11 1.39
CA LEU A 261 3.16 -11.35 0.93
C LEU A 261 4.20 -11.13 2.04
N TRP A 262 4.01 -10.11 2.89
CA TRP A 262 4.85 -9.88 4.05
C TRP A 262 4.78 -11.07 5.02
N LYS A 263 3.57 -11.47 5.43
CA LYS A 263 3.38 -12.63 6.31
C LYS A 263 4.02 -13.89 5.74
N MET A 264 3.87 -14.10 4.43
CA MET A 264 4.49 -15.23 3.76
C MET A 264 6.02 -15.20 3.89
N ALA A 265 6.64 -14.03 3.76
CA ALA A 265 8.07 -13.87 3.99
C ALA A 265 8.47 -14.10 5.45
N GLU A 266 7.68 -13.63 6.43
CA GLU A 266 7.93 -13.91 7.84
C GLU A 266 7.88 -15.40 8.18
N GLU A 267 6.86 -16.11 7.69
CA GLU A 267 6.75 -17.55 7.90
C GLU A 267 7.89 -18.30 7.20
N PHE A 268 8.31 -17.84 6.02
CA PHE A 268 9.49 -18.39 5.35
C PHE A 268 10.77 -18.16 6.17
N ALA A 269 10.91 -16.98 6.79
CA ALA A 269 12.05 -16.67 7.64
C ALA A 269 12.09 -17.57 8.88
N LYS A 270 10.95 -17.77 9.56
CA LYS A 270 10.83 -18.67 10.73
C LYS A 270 11.17 -20.12 10.43
N LEU A 271 10.89 -20.59 9.21
CA LEU A 271 11.22 -21.96 8.79
C LEU A 271 12.71 -22.15 8.46
N LYS A 272 13.43 -21.06 8.18
CA LYS A 272 14.82 -21.03 7.74
C LYS A 272 15.82 -20.68 8.85
N ALA A 273 15.37 -19.93 9.85
CA ALA A 273 16.14 -19.54 11.03
C ALA A 273 16.33 -20.72 11.99
#